data_AF-A0A505HJR4-F1
#
_entry.id   AF-A0A505HJR4-F1
#
_cell.length_a   1.000
_cell.length_b   1.000
_cell.length_c   1.000
_cell.angle_alpha   90.00
_cell.angle_beta   90.00
_cell.angle_gamma   90.00
#
_symmetry.space_group_name_H-M   'P 1'
#
loop_
_entity.id
_entity.type
_entity.pdbx_description
1 polymer ?
#
loop_
_entity_poly.entity_id
_entity_poly.type
_entity_poly.pdbx_seq_one_letter_code
_entity_poly.pdbx_strand_id
1 'polypeptide(L)'
;MATIPWLVDVLRAAGVQVVVEGDWLNRMRSGSFDPIGVLWHHTAATSSATNPHPALNICINGRSDLPGPLCQALVDYHGVFHVISAGRCNHAGTSGGSGPIPAGDGNTLMIGWEIDYNGVDQRMTTAQYNASIAATAAVLKRLGRDSSYARGHRETSTTGKIDPSFIDLNTMRADVAAKMAGGGTGWTSTVDNATAGRFTASANWGTSTYSGQRYGADYRYADPVAASDAAWYKFNVPRTGNYRVDAWWPANAGYNAATPYIVATTTGNRTVTVDQRATGGQWRSLGTFTLPAGDANRVAVSRWSSAAGLVIADAVRLTEV
;
A
#
# COMPACT_ATOMS: atom_id res chain seq x y z
N MET A 1 13.97 -2.30 33.02
CA MET A 1 13.04 -2.72 31.95
C MET A 1 13.62 -2.24 30.64
N ALA A 2 13.67 -3.08 29.60
CA ALA A 2 14.11 -2.59 28.30
C ALA A 2 13.05 -1.64 27.74
N THR A 3 13.49 -0.62 27.03
CA THR A 3 12.64 0.37 26.36
C THR A 3 13.15 0.56 24.93
N ILE A 4 12.35 1.21 24.09
CA ILE A 4 12.65 1.52 22.69
C ILE A 4 12.68 3.04 22.45
N PRO A 5 13.56 3.80 23.14
CA PRO A 5 13.63 5.25 22.98
C PRO A 5 13.99 5.66 21.54
N TRP A 6 14.56 4.74 20.76
CA TRP A 6 14.90 4.90 19.35
C TRP A 6 13.68 4.88 18.40
N LEU A 7 12.48 4.53 18.88
CA LEU A 7 11.32 4.27 18.02
C LEU A 7 11.01 5.46 17.10
N VAL A 8 10.89 6.67 17.67
CA VAL A 8 10.55 7.88 16.90
C VAL A 8 11.56 8.16 15.79
N ASP A 9 12.86 8.01 16.09
CA ASP A 9 13.92 8.26 15.10
C ASP A 9 13.88 7.24 13.96
N VAL A 10 13.66 5.96 14.30
CA VAL A 10 13.51 4.88 13.30
C VAL A 10 12.31 5.11 12.39
N LEU A 11 11.17 5.52 12.95
CA LEU A 11 9.97 5.81 12.16
C LEU A 11 10.19 7.02 11.23
N ARG A 12 10.73 8.12 11.76
CA ARG A 12 11.01 9.33 10.97
C ARG A 12 12.03 9.07 9.86
N ALA A 13 13.09 8.31 10.15
CA ALA A 13 14.09 7.92 9.14
C ALA A 13 13.49 7.05 8.02
N ALA A 14 12.39 6.36 8.28
CA ALA A 14 11.64 5.59 7.28
C ALA A 14 10.64 6.44 6.48
N GLY A 15 10.57 7.76 6.71
CA GLY A 15 9.63 8.67 6.07
C GLY A 15 8.22 8.65 6.65
N VAL A 16 8.04 8.04 7.83
CA VAL A 16 6.74 8.02 8.53
C VAL A 16 6.54 9.34 9.25
N GLN A 17 5.35 9.94 9.10
CA GLN A 17 4.95 11.11 9.88
C GLN A 17 4.68 10.70 11.32
N VAL A 18 5.28 11.41 12.28
CA VAL A 18 5.22 11.04 13.70
C VAL A 18 4.79 12.21 14.57
N VAL A 19 3.76 12.00 15.36
CA VAL A 19 3.37 12.82 16.51
C VAL A 19 3.77 12.09 17.79
N VAL A 20 4.35 12.82 18.74
CA VAL A 20 4.80 12.25 20.02
C VAL A 20 3.80 12.66 21.11
N GLU A 21 3.21 11.68 21.78
CA GLU A 21 2.12 11.92 22.74
C GLU A 21 2.62 12.06 24.18
N GLY A 22 2.83 13.30 24.63
CA GLY A 22 3.19 13.62 26.01
C GLY A 22 4.41 12.83 26.51
N ASP A 23 4.31 12.22 27.69
CA ASP A 23 5.40 11.51 28.35
C ASP A 23 5.65 10.07 27.83
N TRP A 24 5.66 9.90 26.51
CA TRP A 24 5.74 8.59 25.86
C TRP A 24 6.97 7.77 26.27
N LEU A 25 8.10 8.42 26.59
CA LEU A 25 9.32 7.74 27.03
C LEU A 25 9.13 6.99 28.36
N ASN A 26 8.27 7.51 29.23
CA ASN A 26 8.04 6.96 30.57
C ASN A 26 6.66 6.27 30.71
N ARG A 27 5.76 6.44 29.75
CA ARG A 27 4.44 5.78 29.74
C ARG A 27 4.59 4.29 29.38
N MET A 28 4.47 3.40 30.36
CA MET A 28 4.53 1.95 30.14
C MET A 28 3.86 1.16 31.27
N ARG A 29 3.62 -0.13 31.04
CA ARG A 29 3.19 -1.08 32.07
C ARG A 29 4.38 -1.75 32.76
N SER A 30 4.16 -2.25 33.97
CA SER A 30 5.11 -3.11 34.67
C SER A 30 5.27 -4.45 33.95
N GLY A 31 6.50 -4.98 33.91
CA GLY A 31 6.82 -6.30 33.37
C GLY A 31 8.01 -6.26 32.41
N SER A 32 8.42 -7.42 31.91
CA SER A 32 9.44 -7.48 30.86
C SER A 32 8.92 -6.92 29.55
N PHE A 33 9.84 -6.37 28.77
CA PHE A 33 9.63 -5.95 27.40
C PHE A 33 10.93 -6.24 26.67
N ASP A 34 10.87 -7.10 25.67
CA ASP A 34 12.00 -7.51 24.84
C ASP A 34 11.46 -7.84 23.45
N PRO A 35 11.10 -6.82 22.67
CA PRO A 35 10.34 -7.02 21.45
C PRO A 35 11.21 -7.67 20.37
N ILE A 36 10.70 -8.76 19.81
CA ILE A 36 11.27 -9.47 18.66
C ILE A 36 10.43 -9.29 17.39
N GLY A 37 9.24 -8.69 17.48
CA GLY A 37 8.34 -8.54 16.35
C GLY A 37 7.44 -7.33 16.44
N VAL A 38 6.58 -7.20 15.43
CA VAL A 38 5.60 -6.10 15.31
C VAL A 38 4.21 -6.71 15.11
N LEU A 39 3.24 -6.23 15.86
CA LEU A 39 1.86 -6.72 15.86
C LEU A 39 0.91 -5.62 15.37
N TRP A 40 0.15 -5.89 14.31
CA TRP A 40 -0.87 -4.99 13.78
C TRP A 40 -2.23 -5.33 14.39
N HIS A 41 -2.95 -4.28 14.78
CA HIS A 41 -4.31 -4.29 15.30
C HIS A 41 -5.19 -3.38 14.46
N HIS A 42 -6.50 -3.51 14.61
CA HIS A 42 -7.43 -2.43 14.30
C HIS A 42 -8.20 -2.04 15.54
N THR A 43 -8.47 -0.74 15.70
CA THR A 43 -9.03 -0.19 16.95
C THR A 43 -10.51 -0.44 17.13
N ALA A 44 -11.20 -0.89 16.08
CA ALA A 44 -12.66 -0.94 15.96
C ALA A 44 -13.34 0.44 15.96
N ALA A 45 -12.58 1.54 15.92
CA ALA A 45 -13.11 2.89 15.83
C ALA A 45 -13.21 3.34 14.36
N THR A 46 -14.34 3.98 14.00
CA THR A 46 -14.51 4.56 12.67
C THR A 46 -13.74 5.88 12.58
N SER A 47 -12.66 5.89 11.80
CA SER A 47 -11.87 7.11 11.55
C SER A 47 -12.30 7.81 10.25
N SER A 48 -11.93 9.07 10.09
CA SER A 48 -12.21 9.84 8.87
C SER A 48 -11.21 10.97 8.71
N ALA A 49 -11.19 11.64 7.55
CA ALA A 49 -10.30 12.78 7.34
C ALA A 49 -10.49 13.92 8.37
N THR A 50 -11.73 14.12 8.86
CA THR A 50 -12.09 15.16 9.86
C THR A 50 -12.02 14.67 11.30
N ASN A 51 -11.93 13.36 11.53
CA ASN A 51 -11.68 12.75 12.83
C ASN A 51 -10.69 11.60 12.65
N PRO A 52 -9.39 11.90 12.51
CA PRO A 52 -8.42 10.94 12.00
C PRO A 52 -7.97 9.91 13.05
N HIS A 53 -8.02 10.24 14.34
CA HIS A 53 -7.50 9.39 15.42
C HIS A 53 -8.52 9.18 16.56
N PRO A 54 -9.74 8.67 16.28
CA PRO A 54 -10.82 8.54 17.27
C PRO A 54 -10.45 7.66 18.48
N ALA A 55 -9.55 6.69 18.33
CA ALA A 55 -9.17 5.80 19.43
C ALA A 55 -7.98 6.30 20.26
N LEU A 56 -7.35 7.42 19.90
CA LEU A 56 -6.10 7.89 20.52
C LEU A 56 -6.16 7.97 22.05
N ASN A 57 -7.22 8.58 22.59
CA ASN A 57 -7.38 8.71 24.03
C ASN A 57 -7.51 7.35 24.74
N ILE A 58 -8.19 6.38 24.10
CA ILE A 58 -8.32 5.01 24.61
C ILE A 58 -6.98 4.29 24.52
N CYS A 59 -6.21 4.46 23.44
CA CYS A 59 -4.90 3.85 23.32
C CYS A 59 -3.90 4.39 24.36
N ILE A 60 -3.98 5.68 24.71
CA ILE A 60 -3.14 6.30 25.74
C ILE A 60 -3.54 5.83 27.14
N ASN A 61 -4.81 5.97 27.51
CA ASN A 61 -5.27 5.84 28.90
C ASN A 61 -5.80 4.43 29.23
N GLY A 62 -6.17 3.67 28.21
CA GLY A 62 -6.88 2.41 28.35
C GLY A 62 -8.37 2.58 28.52
N ARG A 63 -8.99 1.52 29.04
CA ARG A 63 -10.42 1.40 29.33
C ARG A 63 -10.59 0.82 30.73
N SER A 64 -11.82 0.82 31.24
CA SER A 64 -12.11 0.40 32.62
C SER A 64 -11.65 -1.03 32.96
N ASP A 65 -11.67 -1.94 31.98
CA ASP A 65 -11.25 -3.33 32.09
C ASP A 65 -9.79 -3.58 31.71
N LEU A 66 -9.11 -2.60 31.10
CA LEU A 66 -7.73 -2.75 30.62
C LEU A 66 -6.97 -1.41 30.68
N PRO A 67 -6.08 -1.22 31.67
CA PRO A 67 -5.36 0.03 31.81
C PRO A 67 -4.34 0.23 30.68
N GLY A 68 -4.21 1.47 30.22
CA GLY A 68 -3.25 1.86 29.19
C GLY A 68 -1.79 1.86 29.67
N PRO A 69 -0.85 2.03 28.74
CA PRO A 69 -1.05 2.20 27.29
C PRO A 69 -1.45 0.89 26.59
N LEU A 70 -2.27 0.99 25.55
CA LEU A 70 -2.76 -0.16 24.76
C LEU A 70 -1.97 -0.39 23.47
N CYS A 71 -0.94 0.40 23.20
CA CYS A 71 -0.01 0.18 22.09
C CYS A 71 1.19 1.13 22.20
N GLN A 72 2.23 0.85 21.43
CA GLN A 72 3.38 1.74 21.30
C GLN A 72 3.09 2.89 20.35
N ALA A 73 2.30 2.66 19.29
CA ALA A 73 1.79 3.74 18.45
C ALA A 73 0.38 3.45 17.90
N LEU A 74 -0.39 4.52 17.71
CA LEU A 74 -1.62 4.52 16.94
C LEU A 74 -1.37 5.12 15.55
N VAL A 75 -2.03 4.58 14.52
CA VAL A 75 -1.94 5.05 13.12
C VAL A 75 -3.26 5.67 12.71
N ASP A 76 -3.26 6.99 12.52
CA ASP A 76 -4.47 7.75 12.20
C ASP A 76 -4.95 7.52 10.74
N TYR A 77 -6.11 8.08 10.37
CA TYR A 77 -6.70 7.97 9.03
C TYR A 77 -5.75 8.36 7.89
N HIS A 78 -4.84 9.31 8.14
CA HIS A 78 -3.87 9.85 7.18
C HIS A 78 -2.52 9.09 7.20
N GLY A 79 -2.38 8.05 8.03
CA GLY A 79 -1.14 7.29 8.18
C GLY A 79 -0.12 7.95 9.10
N VAL A 80 -0.52 8.90 9.94
CA VAL A 80 0.35 9.52 10.95
C VAL A 80 0.46 8.60 12.16
N PHE A 81 1.69 8.36 12.61
CA PHE A 81 1.97 7.58 13.80
C PHE A 81 1.98 8.47 15.05
N HIS A 82 0.98 8.29 15.90
CA HIS A 82 0.93 8.85 17.25
C HIS A 82 1.66 7.91 18.20
N VAL A 83 2.90 8.23 18.55
CA VAL A 83 3.75 7.41 19.42
C VAL A 83 3.39 7.65 20.89
N ILE A 84 2.95 6.59 21.55
CA ILE A 84 2.32 6.61 22.88
C ILE A 84 3.25 6.05 23.97
N SER A 85 4.10 5.08 23.65
CA SER A 85 4.90 4.38 24.67
C SER A 85 6.24 3.91 24.11
N ALA A 86 7.30 4.11 24.88
CA ALA A 86 8.61 3.51 24.65
C ALA A 86 8.79 2.15 25.35
N GLY A 87 7.77 1.62 26.02
CA GLY A 87 7.88 0.41 26.82
C GLY A 87 6.72 -0.57 26.63
N ARG A 88 6.57 -1.47 27.61
CA ARG A 88 5.52 -2.50 27.63
C ARG A 88 4.12 -1.86 27.56
N CYS A 89 3.25 -2.40 26.72
CA CYS A 89 1.84 -2.01 26.59
C CYS A 89 0.92 -3.22 26.79
N ASN A 90 -0.35 -2.98 27.08
CA ASN A 90 -1.38 -4.02 27.23
C ASN A 90 -2.15 -4.20 25.92
N HIS A 91 -1.57 -4.89 24.94
CA HIS A 91 -2.11 -4.90 23.56
C HIS A 91 -2.31 -6.31 22.98
N ALA A 92 -1.31 -7.19 23.13
CA ALA A 92 -1.31 -8.53 22.54
C ALA A 92 -1.90 -9.61 23.48
N GLY A 93 -1.72 -9.45 24.79
CA GLY A 93 -2.06 -10.50 25.76
C GLY A 93 -1.22 -11.77 25.56
N THR A 94 -1.79 -12.94 25.87
CA THR A 94 -1.13 -14.24 25.66
C THR A 94 -1.11 -14.60 24.18
N SER A 95 0.08 -14.84 23.64
CA SER A 95 0.33 -15.38 22.30
C SER A 95 0.24 -16.90 22.32
N GLY A 96 -0.49 -17.49 21.38
CA GLY A 96 -0.46 -18.92 21.04
C GLY A 96 0.72 -19.31 20.15
N GLY A 97 1.55 -18.34 19.75
CA GLY A 97 2.65 -18.52 18.81
C GLY A 97 2.19 -18.43 17.36
N SER A 98 3.06 -17.91 16.49
CA SER A 98 2.79 -17.77 15.05
C SER A 98 4.08 -17.54 14.28
N GLY A 99 4.44 -18.48 13.39
CA GLY A 99 5.76 -18.51 12.73
C GLY A 99 6.89 -18.36 13.78
N PRO A 100 7.87 -17.46 13.62
CA PRO A 100 8.92 -17.26 14.63
C PRO A 100 8.49 -16.60 15.95
N ILE A 101 7.27 -16.08 16.08
CA ILE A 101 6.80 -15.54 17.37
C ILE A 101 6.42 -16.73 18.25
N PRO A 102 7.06 -16.94 19.42
CA PRO A 102 6.73 -18.05 20.29
C PRO A 102 5.40 -17.82 21.02
N ALA A 103 4.86 -18.91 21.58
CA ALA A 103 3.79 -18.81 22.56
C ALA A 103 4.31 -18.16 23.85
N GLY A 104 3.42 -17.54 24.63
CA GLY A 104 3.77 -16.88 25.88
C GLY A 104 3.21 -15.46 25.96
N ASP A 105 3.96 -14.54 26.57
CA ASP A 105 3.49 -13.17 26.78
C ASP A 105 3.75 -12.27 25.56
N GLY A 106 2.72 -12.06 24.74
CA GLY A 106 2.80 -11.22 23.55
C GLY A 106 3.13 -9.77 23.84
N ASN A 107 2.75 -9.24 25.01
CA ASN A 107 3.06 -7.87 25.43
C ASN A 107 4.56 -7.68 25.72
N THR A 108 5.28 -8.77 26.03
CA THR A 108 6.74 -8.76 26.14
C THR A 108 7.37 -8.76 24.74
N LEU A 109 6.81 -9.55 23.83
CA LEU A 109 7.49 -10.00 22.60
C LEU A 109 7.31 -9.05 21.41
N MET A 110 6.36 -8.12 21.43
CA MET A 110 6.00 -7.37 20.23
C MET A 110 5.76 -5.89 20.48
N ILE A 111 6.04 -5.08 19.47
CA ILE A 111 5.64 -3.67 19.36
C ILE A 111 4.29 -3.62 18.65
N GLY A 112 3.29 -2.96 19.23
CA GLY A 112 1.93 -2.89 18.73
C GLY A 112 1.62 -1.61 17.96
N TRP A 113 1.07 -1.77 16.75
CA TRP A 113 0.39 -0.72 15.98
C TRP A 113 -1.12 -0.87 16.10
N GLU A 114 -1.78 0.14 16.65
CA GLU A 114 -3.24 0.28 16.63
C GLU A 114 -3.65 1.13 15.44
N ILE A 115 -4.20 0.53 14.39
CA ILE A 115 -4.55 1.25 13.17
C ILE A 115 -6.01 1.66 13.25
N ASP A 116 -6.29 2.95 13.10
CA ASP A 116 -7.62 3.51 13.35
C ASP A 116 -8.57 3.24 12.17
N TYR A 117 -9.25 2.10 12.20
CA TYR A 117 -10.37 1.76 11.33
C TYR A 117 -11.26 0.70 12.00
N ASN A 118 -12.55 0.67 11.64
CA ASN A 118 -13.51 -0.15 12.39
C ASN A 118 -13.46 -1.66 12.10
N GLY A 119 -12.93 -2.07 10.95
CA GLY A 119 -12.80 -3.49 10.59
C GLY A 119 -14.12 -4.24 10.37
N VAL A 120 -15.24 -3.53 10.24
CA VAL A 120 -16.59 -4.07 9.97
C VAL A 120 -17.10 -3.65 8.59
N ASP A 121 -17.20 -2.36 8.31
CA ASP A 121 -17.57 -1.79 7.01
C ASP A 121 -16.52 -0.80 6.47
N GLN A 122 -15.54 -0.43 7.32
CA GLN A 122 -14.38 0.36 6.96
C GLN A 122 -13.14 -0.52 6.79
N ARG A 123 -12.35 -0.21 5.75
CA ARG A 123 -11.03 -0.79 5.48
C ARG A 123 -9.96 0.24 5.83
N MET A 124 -8.72 -0.22 6.07
CA MET A 124 -7.57 0.70 6.13
C MET A 124 -7.52 1.59 4.89
N THR A 125 -7.16 2.85 5.07
CA THR A 125 -6.79 3.71 3.97
C THR A 125 -5.45 3.26 3.37
N THR A 126 -5.20 3.64 2.11
CA THR A 126 -3.88 3.42 1.49
C THR A 126 -2.76 4.10 2.29
N ALA A 127 -3.03 5.25 2.92
CA ALA A 127 -2.05 5.97 3.72
C ALA A 127 -1.69 5.19 5.00
N GLN A 128 -2.68 4.68 5.72
CA GLN A 128 -2.49 3.80 6.88
C GLN A 128 -1.65 2.58 6.54
N TYR A 129 -2.01 1.88 5.46
CA TYR A 129 -1.30 0.68 5.04
C TYR A 129 0.17 0.98 4.71
N ASN A 130 0.42 1.97 3.84
CA ASN A 130 1.77 2.31 3.40
C ASN A 130 2.67 2.78 4.55
N ALA A 131 2.14 3.63 5.44
CA ALA A 131 2.88 4.09 6.62
C ALA A 131 3.21 2.92 7.56
N SER A 132 2.26 2.00 7.76
CA SER A 132 2.45 0.82 8.60
C SER A 132 3.48 -0.15 8.01
N ILE A 133 3.50 -0.37 6.69
CA ILE A 133 4.54 -1.16 6.00
C ILE A 133 5.93 -0.52 6.22
N ALA A 134 6.05 0.80 6.03
CA ALA A 134 7.31 1.52 6.22
C ALA A 134 7.81 1.45 7.67
N ALA A 135 6.92 1.69 8.63
CA ALA A 135 7.19 1.59 10.06
C ALA A 135 7.65 0.18 10.46
N THR A 136 6.89 -0.85 10.06
CA THR A 136 7.20 -2.24 10.38
C THR A 136 8.52 -2.69 9.79
N ALA A 137 8.78 -2.37 8.52
CA ALA A 137 10.07 -2.71 7.88
C ALA A 137 11.26 -2.06 8.60
N ALA A 138 11.14 -0.79 9.00
CA ALA A 138 12.20 -0.07 9.70
C ALA A 138 12.45 -0.62 11.11
N VAL A 139 11.38 -0.91 11.85
CA VAL A 139 11.46 -1.51 13.19
C VAL A 139 12.06 -2.91 13.13
N LEU A 140 11.61 -3.77 12.21
CA LEU A 140 12.16 -5.12 12.10
C LEU A 140 13.64 -5.12 11.67
N LYS A 141 14.04 -4.21 10.77
CA LYS A 141 15.47 -3.96 10.48
C LYS A 141 16.24 -3.58 11.73
N ARG A 142 15.71 -2.66 12.55
CA ARG A 142 16.35 -2.24 13.82
C ARG A 142 16.48 -3.40 14.82
N LEU A 143 15.51 -4.31 14.84
CA LEU A 143 15.51 -5.51 15.68
C LEU A 143 16.36 -6.66 15.09
N GLY A 144 16.92 -6.52 13.89
CA GLY A 144 17.68 -7.59 13.22
C GLY A 144 16.81 -8.76 12.78
N ARG A 145 15.54 -8.51 12.45
CA ARG A 145 14.54 -9.52 12.06
C ARG A 145 14.04 -9.28 10.64
N ASP A 146 13.59 -10.35 9.99
CA ASP A 146 12.94 -10.28 8.67
C ASP A 146 11.42 -10.05 8.80
N SER A 147 10.73 -9.91 7.66
CA SER A 147 9.29 -9.67 7.63
C SER A 147 8.45 -10.80 8.23
N SER A 148 9.01 -12.00 8.42
CA SER A 148 8.32 -13.10 9.06
C SER A 148 8.09 -12.85 10.56
N TYR A 149 8.57 -11.75 11.14
CA TYR A 149 8.25 -11.32 12.51
C TYR A 149 7.13 -10.25 12.58
N ALA A 150 6.51 -9.90 11.45
CA ALA A 150 5.28 -9.09 11.41
C ALA A 150 4.02 -9.96 11.50
N ARG A 151 3.12 -9.67 12.44
CA ARG A 151 1.88 -10.41 12.66
C ARG A 151 0.66 -9.52 12.72
N GLY A 152 -0.49 -10.08 12.36
CA GLY A 152 -1.78 -9.55 12.81
C GLY A 152 -2.17 -10.21 14.13
N HIS A 153 -2.88 -9.50 15.00
CA HIS A 153 -3.29 -10.00 16.32
C HIS A 153 -4.01 -11.36 16.26
N ARG A 154 -4.88 -11.55 15.25
CA ARG A 154 -5.61 -12.79 14.95
C ARG A 154 -4.72 -14.01 14.70
N GLU A 155 -3.48 -13.80 14.25
CA GLU A 155 -2.54 -14.90 14.02
C GLU A 155 -1.89 -15.40 15.30
N THR A 156 -1.85 -14.55 16.34
CA THR A 156 -1.19 -14.85 17.62
C THR A 156 -2.17 -15.09 18.76
N SER A 157 -3.41 -14.64 18.65
CA SER A 157 -4.36 -14.64 19.77
C SER A 157 -4.80 -16.06 20.17
N THR A 158 -4.84 -16.32 21.49
CA THR A 158 -5.45 -17.54 22.05
C THR A 158 -6.96 -17.41 22.29
N THR A 159 -7.53 -16.22 22.11
CA THR A 159 -8.93 -15.91 22.46
C THR A 159 -9.82 -15.70 21.23
N GLY A 160 -9.32 -16.02 20.04
CA GLY A 160 -10.09 -15.90 18.79
C GLY A 160 -10.28 -14.46 18.31
N LYS A 161 -9.34 -13.56 18.61
CA LYS A 161 -9.35 -12.19 18.07
C LYS A 161 -9.35 -12.21 16.54
N ILE A 162 -10.08 -11.28 15.93
CA ILE A 162 -10.28 -11.22 14.47
C ILE A 162 -9.43 -10.14 13.80
N ASP A 163 -8.85 -9.23 14.58
CA ASP A 163 -8.11 -8.08 14.08
C ASP A 163 -6.69 -8.44 13.62
N PRO A 164 -6.12 -7.75 12.62
CA PRO A 164 -6.74 -6.76 11.75
C PRO A 164 -7.65 -7.40 10.68
N SER A 165 -8.83 -6.81 10.44
CA SER A 165 -9.79 -7.25 9.41
C SER A 165 -9.46 -6.64 8.04
N PHE A 166 -10.00 -7.23 6.96
CA PHE A 166 -9.88 -6.74 5.57
C PHE A 166 -8.46 -6.66 4.98
N ILE A 167 -7.54 -7.44 5.52
CA ILE A 167 -6.14 -7.51 5.10
C ILE A 167 -5.73 -8.97 4.92
N ASP A 168 -4.92 -9.25 3.90
CA ASP A 168 -4.17 -10.50 3.78
C ASP A 168 -2.81 -10.32 4.47
N LEU A 169 -2.57 -11.10 5.52
CA LEU A 169 -1.35 -10.97 6.33
C LEU A 169 -0.12 -11.57 5.65
N ASN A 170 -0.30 -12.49 4.70
CA ASN A 170 0.80 -12.97 3.86
C ASN A 170 1.23 -11.87 2.86
N THR A 171 0.26 -11.18 2.26
CA THR A 171 0.56 -10.01 1.41
C THR A 171 1.24 -8.91 2.21
N MET A 172 0.75 -8.59 3.41
CA MET A 172 1.40 -7.62 4.29
C MET A 172 2.86 -7.99 4.58
N ARG A 173 3.16 -9.26 4.89
CA ARG A 173 4.55 -9.70 5.09
C ARG A 173 5.40 -9.63 3.82
N ALA A 174 4.81 -9.89 2.65
CA ALA A 174 5.50 -9.75 1.37
C ALA A 174 5.83 -8.27 1.08
N ASP A 175 4.90 -7.36 1.35
CA ASP A 175 5.10 -5.92 1.18
C ASP A 175 6.13 -5.38 2.18
N VAL A 176 6.13 -5.85 3.45
CA VAL A 176 7.20 -5.56 4.41
C VAL A 176 8.55 -6.09 3.89
N ALA A 177 8.60 -7.30 3.34
CA ALA A 177 9.84 -7.86 2.78
C ALA A 177 10.36 -7.01 1.61
N ALA A 178 9.46 -6.60 0.70
CA ALA A 178 9.79 -5.70 -0.41
C ALA A 178 10.35 -4.38 0.12
N LYS A 179 9.68 -3.78 1.11
CA LYS A 179 10.14 -2.58 1.82
C LYS A 179 11.50 -2.73 2.48
N MET A 180 11.75 -3.89 3.07
CA MET A 180 13.04 -4.21 3.67
C MET A 180 14.15 -4.39 2.64
N ALA A 181 13.87 -5.07 1.52
CA ALA A 181 14.77 -5.23 0.38
C ALA A 181 15.03 -3.91 -0.38
N GLY A 182 14.35 -2.83 0.04
CA GLY A 182 14.51 -1.48 -0.44
C GLY A 182 13.37 -1.01 -1.31
N GLY A 183 12.44 -1.87 -1.75
CA GLY A 183 11.26 -1.56 -2.57
C GLY A 183 10.30 -0.59 -1.88
N GLY A 184 10.08 0.59 -2.44
CA GLY A 184 8.91 1.42 -2.12
C GLY A 184 9.03 2.38 -0.93
N THR A 185 9.63 3.55 -1.14
CA THR A 185 8.96 4.83 -0.78
C THR A 185 9.28 5.85 -1.85
N GLY A 186 8.30 6.13 -2.71
CA GLY A 186 8.16 7.44 -3.33
C GLY A 186 8.26 7.48 -4.85
N TRP A 187 8.80 6.46 -5.52
CA TRP A 187 8.85 6.55 -6.98
C TRP A 187 7.48 6.26 -7.60
N THR A 188 6.87 7.33 -8.09
CA THR A 188 5.80 7.26 -9.06
C THR A 188 6.21 8.02 -10.31
N SER A 189 5.78 7.52 -11.46
CA SER A 189 5.92 8.22 -12.72
C SER A 189 4.64 8.06 -13.50
N THR A 190 4.14 9.16 -14.06
CA THR A 190 2.96 9.19 -14.93
C THR A 190 3.42 9.59 -16.33
N VAL A 191 2.93 8.87 -17.33
CA VAL A 191 3.12 9.18 -18.74
C VAL A 191 1.73 9.30 -19.36
N ASP A 192 1.41 10.52 -19.77
CA ASP A 192 0.27 10.92 -20.58
C ASP A 192 0.61 10.83 -22.08
N ASN A 193 -0.38 10.71 -22.96
CA ASN A 193 -0.18 10.63 -24.41
C ASN A 193 0.45 11.88 -25.06
N ALA A 194 0.48 13.02 -24.37
CA ALA A 194 1.20 14.23 -24.78
C ALA A 194 2.57 14.37 -24.09
N THR A 195 3.00 13.41 -23.27
CA THR A 195 4.30 13.48 -22.57
C THR A 195 5.45 13.35 -23.57
N ALA A 196 6.16 14.46 -23.81
CA ALA A 196 7.21 14.57 -24.81
C ALA A 196 8.29 13.49 -24.64
N GLY A 197 8.56 12.74 -25.72
CA GLY A 197 9.57 11.68 -25.75
C GLY A 197 9.24 10.45 -24.90
N ARG A 198 8.04 10.38 -24.29
CA ARG A 198 7.60 9.29 -23.43
C ARG A 198 6.42 8.50 -23.98
N PHE A 199 5.71 9.04 -24.96
CA PHE A 199 4.61 8.36 -25.64
C PHE A 199 4.91 8.21 -27.14
N THR A 200 4.65 7.03 -27.70
CA THR A 200 4.81 6.76 -29.13
C THR A 200 3.65 5.91 -29.63
N ALA A 201 3.03 6.33 -30.73
CA ALA A 201 1.99 5.58 -31.42
C ALA A 201 2.15 5.73 -32.93
N SER A 202 1.60 4.79 -33.72
CA SER A 202 1.61 4.89 -35.19
C SER A 202 0.71 6.02 -35.69
N ALA A 203 0.81 6.35 -36.98
CA ALA A 203 -0.05 7.33 -37.64
C ALA A 203 -1.54 6.91 -37.67
N ASN A 204 -1.86 5.66 -37.37
CA ASN A 204 -3.23 5.16 -37.34
C ASN A 204 -3.97 5.57 -36.06
N TRP A 205 -3.29 6.18 -35.08
CA TRP A 205 -3.90 6.65 -33.82
C TRP A 205 -4.29 8.13 -33.95
N GLY A 206 -5.60 8.38 -34.05
CA GLY A 206 -6.16 9.72 -34.02
C GLY A 206 -6.03 10.37 -32.63
N THR A 207 -6.29 11.67 -32.54
CA THR A 207 -6.28 12.45 -31.29
C THR A 207 -7.64 13.07 -31.05
N SER A 208 -8.18 12.98 -29.84
CA SER A 208 -9.50 13.49 -29.49
C SER A 208 -9.50 14.25 -28.17
N THR A 209 -10.36 15.26 -28.09
CA THR A 209 -10.65 16.05 -26.89
C THR A 209 -12.09 15.88 -26.42
N TYR A 210 -12.86 14.98 -27.07
CA TYR A 210 -14.31 14.88 -26.92
C TYR A 210 -14.75 14.62 -25.47
N SER A 211 -14.13 13.64 -24.81
CA SER A 211 -14.49 13.30 -23.44
C SER A 211 -13.86 14.25 -22.42
N GLY A 212 -14.68 14.77 -21.49
CA GLY A 212 -14.20 15.51 -20.31
C GLY A 212 -13.51 14.63 -19.27
N GLN A 213 -13.57 13.30 -19.41
CA GLN A 213 -12.91 12.35 -18.52
C GLN A 213 -11.44 12.10 -18.87
N ARG A 214 -10.91 12.70 -19.95
CA ARG A 214 -9.51 12.54 -20.35
C ARG A 214 -8.53 12.97 -19.26
N TYR A 215 -7.38 12.31 -19.18
CA TYR A 215 -6.23 12.86 -18.48
C TYR A 215 -5.54 13.87 -19.41
N GLY A 216 -4.97 14.94 -18.86
CA GLY A 216 -4.31 15.96 -19.68
C GLY A 216 -5.23 16.67 -20.69
N ALA A 217 -4.66 17.03 -21.83
CA ALA A 217 -5.31 17.89 -22.82
C ALA A 217 -6.18 17.13 -23.83
N ASP A 218 -5.76 15.93 -24.23
CA ASP A 218 -6.36 15.08 -25.26
C ASP A 218 -6.00 13.61 -25.02
N TYR A 219 -6.56 12.69 -25.79
CA TYR A 219 -6.24 11.26 -25.75
C TYR A 219 -6.15 10.69 -27.17
N ARG A 220 -5.53 9.51 -27.32
CA ARG A 220 -5.47 8.79 -28.60
C ARG A 220 -6.60 7.80 -28.75
N TYR A 221 -7.07 7.64 -29.99
CA TYR A 221 -8.09 6.66 -30.34
C TYR A 221 -7.78 5.94 -31.65
N ALA A 222 -8.32 4.74 -31.79
CA ALA A 222 -8.07 3.87 -32.93
C ALA A 222 -9.21 2.87 -33.14
N ASP A 223 -9.46 2.50 -34.39
CA ASP A 223 -10.24 1.30 -34.68
C ASP A 223 -9.45 0.03 -34.32
N PRO A 224 -10.13 -0.99 -33.75
CA PRO A 224 -9.51 -2.28 -33.46
C PRO A 224 -9.18 -3.03 -34.76
N VAL A 225 -8.10 -3.80 -34.75
CA VAL A 225 -7.67 -4.64 -35.88
C VAL A 225 -7.12 -5.98 -35.40
N ALA A 226 -7.06 -6.96 -36.30
CA ALA A 226 -6.45 -8.28 -36.04
C ALA A 226 -4.91 -8.25 -36.15
N ALA A 227 -4.27 -7.13 -35.76
CA ALA A 227 -2.83 -6.94 -35.79
C ALA A 227 -2.38 -6.11 -34.58
N SER A 228 -1.14 -6.34 -34.13
CA SER A 228 -0.56 -5.55 -33.04
C SER A 228 -0.05 -4.21 -33.57
N ASP A 229 -0.75 -3.13 -33.23
CA ASP A 229 -0.32 -1.74 -33.42
C ASP A 229 -0.49 -1.01 -32.08
N ALA A 230 0.63 -0.84 -31.38
CA ALA A 230 0.66 -0.43 -29.98
C ALA A 230 1.00 1.05 -29.80
N ALA A 231 0.23 1.72 -28.94
CA ALA A 231 0.58 2.99 -28.33
C ALA A 231 1.41 2.72 -27.06
N TRP A 232 2.71 3.02 -27.11
CA TRP A 232 3.68 2.71 -26.06
C TRP A 232 3.91 3.90 -25.12
N TYR A 233 4.00 3.58 -23.83
CA TYR A 233 4.40 4.45 -22.73
C TYR A 233 5.79 4.04 -22.25
N LYS A 234 6.74 4.96 -22.36
CA LYS A 234 8.15 4.82 -21.99
C LYS A 234 8.39 5.37 -20.59
N PHE A 235 8.96 4.55 -19.72
CA PHE A 235 9.28 4.93 -18.36
C PHE A 235 10.77 4.77 -18.09
N ASN A 236 11.34 5.69 -17.30
CA ASN A 236 12.67 5.51 -16.70
C ASN A 236 12.51 4.85 -15.33
N VAL A 237 12.40 3.52 -15.33
CA VAL A 237 12.17 2.75 -14.10
C VAL A 237 13.48 2.76 -13.28
N PRO A 238 13.48 3.25 -12.03
CA PRO A 238 14.71 3.55 -11.29
C PRO A 238 15.50 2.30 -10.92
N ARG A 239 14.83 1.15 -10.77
CA ARG A 239 15.45 -0.15 -10.53
C ARG A 239 14.52 -1.29 -10.94
N THR A 240 15.06 -2.49 -11.05
CA THR A 240 14.24 -3.68 -11.29
C THR A 240 13.50 -4.01 -10.00
N GLY A 241 12.17 -4.14 -10.06
CA GLY A 241 11.36 -4.31 -8.86
C GLY A 241 9.89 -4.45 -9.18
N ASN A 242 9.06 -4.52 -8.14
CA ASN A 242 7.62 -4.59 -8.30
C ASN A 242 7.03 -3.19 -8.45
N TYR A 243 6.16 -3.03 -9.43
CA TYR A 243 5.46 -1.78 -9.68
C TYR A 243 3.98 -2.08 -9.89
N ARG A 244 3.11 -1.35 -9.19
CA ARG A 244 1.70 -1.26 -9.57
C ARG A 244 1.60 -0.43 -10.84
N VAL A 245 0.90 -0.98 -11.83
CA VAL A 245 0.60 -0.32 -13.10
C VAL A 245 -0.86 0.13 -13.06
N ASP A 246 -1.09 1.44 -13.06
CA ASP A 246 -2.42 2.03 -13.18
C ASP A 246 -2.58 2.63 -14.60
N ALA A 247 -3.77 2.54 -15.17
CA ALA A 247 -4.14 3.20 -16.43
C ALA A 247 -5.34 4.11 -16.23
N TRP A 248 -5.42 5.16 -17.05
CA TRP A 248 -6.54 6.09 -17.12
C TRP A 248 -7.09 6.05 -18.54
N TRP A 249 -8.41 6.13 -18.68
CA TRP A 249 -9.10 6.32 -19.96
C TRP A 249 -10.43 7.05 -19.76
N PRO A 250 -10.94 7.79 -20.76
CA PRO A 250 -12.34 8.17 -20.80
C PRO A 250 -13.22 6.95 -21.13
N ALA A 251 -14.40 6.85 -20.51
CA ALA A 251 -15.36 5.79 -20.77
C ALA A 251 -16.52 6.25 -21.67
N ASN A 252 -16.90 5.39 -22.61
CA ASN A 252 -18.06 5.59 -23.48
C ASN A 252 -18.57 4.24 -23.99
N ALA A 253 -19.89 4.07 -24.11
CA ALA A 253 -20.49 2.82 -24.60
C ALA A 253 -20.01 2.38 -26.00
N GLY A 254 -19.54 3.32 -26.83
CA GLY A 254 -18.95 3.06 -28.14
C GLY A 254 -17.45 2.69 -28.13
N TYR A 255 -16.83 2.56 -26.96
CA TYR A 255 -15.42 2.13 -26.82
C TYR A 255 -15.29 0.62 -26.69
N ASN A 256 -14.06 0.14 -26.81
CA ASN A 256 -13.77 -1.27 -26.91
C ASN A 256 -13.91 -2.00 -25.56
N ALA A 257 -14.68 -3.09 -25.57
CA ALA A 257 -14.95 -3.90 -24.38
C ALA A 257 -13.78 -4.81 -23.96
N ALA A 258 -12.77 -4.96 -24.82
CA ALA A 258 -11.67 -5.90 -24.66
C ALA A 258 -10.35 -5.28 -25.11
N THR A 259 -10.02 -4.10 -24.59
CA THR A 259 -8.78 -3.39 -24.92
C THR A 259 -7.57 -4.07 -24.26
N PRO A 260 -6.58 -4.55 -25.02
CA PRO A 260 -5.37 -5.15 -24.46
C PRO A 260 -4.35 -4.09 -24.03
N TYR A 261 -3.98 -4.14 -22.75
CA TYR A 261 -2.81 -3.47 -22.19
C TYR A 261 -1.66 -4.46 -22.08
N ILE A 262 -0.52 -4.13 -22.67
CA ILE A 262 0.68 -4.99 -22.66
C ILE A 262 1.70 -4.39 -21.69
N VAL A 263 2.13 -5.16 -20.70
CA VAL A 263 3.16 -4.78 -19.73
C VAL A 263 4.44 -5.58 -20.00
N ALA A 264 5.54 -4.89 -20.30
CA ALA A 264 6.85 -5.50 -20.53
C ALA A 264 7.55 -5.79 -19.19
N THR A 265 7.48 -7.06 -18.76
CA THR A 265 8.06 -7.52 -17.49
C THR A 265 9.45 -8.13 -17.69
N THR A 266 10.13 -8.46 -16.59
CA THR A 266 11.41 -9.19 -16.62
C THR A 266 11.31 -10.59 -17.23
N THR A 267 10.11 -11.17 -17.32
CA THR A 267 9.84 -12.52 -17.86
C THR A 267 9.15 -12.51 -19.22
N GLY A 268 9.10 -11.35 -19.88
CA GLY A 268 8.38 -11.14 -21.13
C GLY A 268 7.09 -10.34 -20.96
N ASN A 269 6.34 -10.20 -22.05
CA ASN A 269 5.13 -9.39 -22.09
C ASN A 269 3.96 -10.08 -21.37
N ARG A 270 3.20 -9.33 -20.57
CA ARG A 270 1.94 -9.75 -19.96
C ARG A 270 0.81 -8.89 -20.52
N THR A 271 -0.30 -9.50 -20.88
CA THR A 271 -1.46 -8.77 -21.43
C THR A 271 -2.60 -8.77 -20.41
N VAL A 272 -3.17 -7.59 -20.18
CA VAL A 272 -4.36 -7.37 -19.36
C VAL A 272 -5.45 -6.80 -20.26
N THR A 273 -6.61 -7.45 -20.29
CA THR A 273 -7.75 -6.99 -21.09
C THR A 273 -8.68 -6.13 -20.25
N VAL A 274 -9.06 -4.97 -20.77
CA VAL A 274 -9.84 -3.95 -20.07
C VAL A 274 -11.08 -3.54 -20.87
N ASP A 275 -12.21 -3.40 -20.18
CA ASP A 275 -13.44 -2.84 -20.75
C ASP A 275 -13.41 -1.30 -20.63
N GLN A 276 -13.25 -0.60 -21.76
CA GLN A 276 -13.20 0.86 -21.80
C GLN A 276 -14.59 1.52 -21.89
N ARG A 277 -15.67 0.74 -21.83
CA ARG A 277 -17.03 1.29 -21.87
C ARG A 277 -17.49 1.86 -20.54
N ALA A 278 -16.82 1.49 -19.45
CA ALA A 278 -17.20 1.86 -18.09
C ALA A 278 -15.98 2.27 -17.25
N THR A 279 -16.26 2.86 -16.09
CA THR A 279 -15.27 3.19 -15.05
C THR A 279 -14.11 4.11 -15.46
N GLY A 280 -14.26 4.87 -16.54
CA GLY A 280 -13.28 5.85 -17.00
C GLY A 280 -13.25 7.13 -16.13
N GLY A 281 -12.30 8.03 -16.40
CA GLY A 281 -12.10 9.26 -15.65
C GLY A 281 -11.50 9.06 -14.25
N GLN A 282 -10.79 7.96 -14.04
CA GLN A 282 -10.11 7.62 -12.80
C GLN A 282 -8.96 6.63 -13.07
N TRP A 283 -8.00 6.55 -12.15
CA TRP A 283 -6.93 5.56 -12.21
C TRP A 283 -7.47 4.16 -11.91
N ARG A 284 -7.15 3.22 -12.79
CA ARG A 284 -7.55 1.81 -12.69
C ARG A 284 -6.31 0.92 -12.69
N SER A 285 -6.16 0.10 -11.65
CA SER A 285 -5.05 -0.84 -11.56
C SER A 285 -5.19 -1.95 -12.60
N LEU A 286 -4.12 -2.17 -13.36
CA LEU A 286 -3.93 -3.32 -14.25
C LEU A 286 -3.28 -4.51 -13.51
N GLY A 287 -2.74 -4.26 -12.31
CA GLY A 287 -2.02 -5.23 -11.49
C GLY A 287 -0.65 -4.74 -11.05
N THR A 288 0.06 -5.63 -10.35
CA THR A 288 1.45 -5.43 -9.92
C THR A 288 2.36 -6.34 -10.72
N PHE A 289 3.43 -5.78 -11.29
CA PHE A 289 4.35 -6.49 -12.18
C PHE A 289 5.79 -6.22 -11.79
N THR A 290 6.66 -7.23 -11.96
CA THR A 290 8.11 -7.03 -11.85
C THR A 290 8.63 -6.39 -13.14
N LEU A 291 8.98 -5.12 -13.07
CA LEU A 291 9.48 -4.35 -14.23
C LEU A 291 11.01 -4.26 -14.17
N PRO A 292 11.71 -4.35 -15.32
CA PRO A 292 13.14 -4.10 -15.39
C PRO A 292 13.47 -2.61 -15.26
N ALA A 293 14.60 -2.30 -14.60
CA ALA A 293 15.18 -0.96 -14.54
C ALA A 293 15.44 -0.36 -15.93
N GLY A 294 15.61 0.95 -15.99
CA GLY A 294 16.08 1.68 -17.17
C GLY A 294 14.97 2.35 -17.98
N ASP A 295 15.40 3.15 -18.96
CA ASP A 295 14.57 4.03 -19.78
C ASP A 295 14.07 3.34 -21.06
N ALA A 296 12.91 2.72 -21.00
CA ALA A 296 12.36 1.94 -22.11
C ALA A 296 10.83 1.87 -22.10
N ASN A 297 10.25 1.35 -23.19
CA ASN A 297 8.81 1.08 -23.27
C ASN A 297 8.45 0.01 -22.24
N ARG A 298 7.48 0.33 -21.35
CA ARG A 298 7.07 -0.59 -20.27
C ARG A 298 5.61 -0.98 -20.35
N VAL A 299 4.75 -0.09 -20.83
CA VAL A 299 3.32 -0.36 -20.95
C VAL A 299 2.86 0.07 -22.34
N ALA A 300 1.94 -0.66 -22.94
CA ALA A 300 1.29 -0.29 -24.19
C ALA A 300 -0.21 -0.50 -24.11
N VAL A 301 -0.97 0.28 -24.87
CA VAL A 301 -2.31 -0.09 -25.32
C VAL A 301 -2.20 -0.58 -26.76
N SER A 302 -2.68 -1.79 -27.05
CA SER A 302 -2.72 -2.31 -28.42
C SER A 302 -4.14 -2.25 -28.97
N ARG A 303 -4.27 -1.97 -30.27
CA ARG A 303 -5.56 -2.09 -30.98
C ARG A 303 -5.86 -3.53 -31.42
N TRP A 304 -5.08 -4.51 -30.96
CA TRP A 304 -5.27 -5.93 -31.24
C TRP A 304 -6.48 -6.50 -30.49
N SER A 305 -7.69 -6.25 -31.01
CA SER A 305 -8.95 -6.72 -30.42
C SER A 305 -9.91 -7.13 -31.52
N SER A 306 -10.72 -8.16 -31.25
CA SER A 306 -11.85 -8.56 -32.09
C SER A 306 -13.18 -7.94 -31.65
N ALA A 307 -13.21 -7.28 -30.49
CA ALA A 307 -14.38 -6.56 -30.03
C ALA A 307 -14.55 -5.26 -30.84
N ALA A 308 -15.80 -4.86 -31.07
CA ALA A 308 -16.11 -3.58 -31.71
C ALA A 308 -15.85 -2.40 -30.77
N GLY A 309 -15.86 -1.19 -31.33
CA GLY A 309 -15.69 0.05 -30.60
C GLY A 309 -14.24 0.52 -30.53
N LEU A 310 -14.06 1.83 -30.38
CA LEU A 310 -12.75 2.47 -30.42
C LEU A 310 -11.89 2.03 -29.24
N VAL A 311 -10.61 1.78 -29.51
CA VAL A 311 -9.57 1.56 -28.51
C VAL A 311 -8.97 2.90 -28.13
N ILE A 312 -8.87 3.18 -26.84
CA ILE A 312 -8.42 4.45 -26.29
C ILE A 312 -7.09 4.30 -25.54
N ALA A 313 -6.16 5.22 -25.79
CA ALA A 313 -4.89 5.33 -25.08
C ALA A 313 -4.73 6.76 -24.57
N ASP A 314 -4.66 6.93 -23.25
CA ASP A 314 -4.64 8.22 -22.57
C ASP A 314 -3.40 8.31 -21.64
N ALA A 315 -3.49 7.84 -20.39
CA ALA A 315 -2.36 7.90 -19.46
C ALA A 315 -2.11 6.60 -18.68
N VAL A 316 -0.84 6.38 -18.33
CA VAL A 316 -0.37 5.27 -17.50
C VAL A 316 0.48 5.79 -16.35
N ARG A 317 0.33 5.20 -15.16
CA ARG A 317 1.14 5.50 -13.98
C ARG A 317 1.79 4.24 -13.43
N LEU A 318 3.08 4.34 -13.14
CA LEU A 318 3.81 3.35 -12.36
C LEU A 318 3.96 3.84 -10.92
N THR A 319 3.79 2.93 -9.97
CA THR A 319 4.10 3.17 -8.55
C THR A 319 4.92 2.00 -8.05
N GLU A 320 6.12 2.27 -7.55
CA GLU A 320 6.93 1.24 -6.91
C GLU A 320 6.23 0.71 -5.65
N VAL A 321 6.21 -0.62 -5.49
CA VAL A 321 5.63 -1.30 -4.32
C VAL A 321 6.67 -2.10 -3.55
#